data_AF-R7TK72-F1
#
_entry.id   AF-R7TK72-F1
#
_cell.length_a   1.000
_cell.length_b   1.000
_cell.length_c   1.000
_cell.angle_alpha   90.00
_cell.angle_beta   90.00
_cell.angle_gamma   90.00
#
_symmetry.space_group_name_H-M   'P 1'
#
loop_
_entity.id
_entity.type
_entity.pdbx_description
1 polymer ?
#
loop_
_entity_poly.entity_id
_entity_poly.type
_entity_poly.pdbx_seq_one_letter_code
_entity_poly.pdbx_strand_id
1 'polypeptide(L)'
;YEHKPSTNLHSLEKEKQDYITCLQHALNATNASYVFLIEDDALPSSDLFLVLHHTIQLHLNHNYHHNEFHAPDANTAFVKFYHPPRLLSYIALESERLSELLALACVLGTLVTVVYWRSSSPLTSTPSSDLYISWIVNIMYFALLALAIGRANIQQLRHWCSPYFYSYTPAPSCCTPAVLYPREAARQVSGFLNQTLCKKNFGKDSALDMFLHTTNWKSFLVQPNTFTHIGQYSSIRKKLVDPFVVN
;
A
#
# COMPACT_ATOMS: atom_id res chain seq x y z
N TYR A 1 34.15 22.29 -20.72
CA TYR A 1 33.14 21.23 -20.58
C TYR A 1 33.60 20.28 -19.49
N GLU A 2 33.17 20.54 -18.26
CA GLU A 2 33.47 19.67 -17.11
C GLU A 2 32.70 18.36 -17.24
N HIS A 3 33.44 17.27 -17.33
CA HIS A 3 32.92 15.92 -17.27
C HIS A 3 32.52 15.63 -15.81
N LYS A 4 31.26 15.87 -15.44
CA LYS A 4 30.73 15.44 -14.13
C LYS A 4 30.78 13.91 -14.05
N PRO A 5 31.46 13.33 -13.05
CA PRO A 5 31.54 11.88 -12.90
C PRO A 5 30.18 11.30 -12.52
N SER A 6 29.92 10.09 -13.01
CA SER A 6 28.73 9.23 -12.87
C SER A 6 28.45 8.78 -11.43
N THR A 7 28.30 9.73 -10.51
CA THR A 7 28.09 9.48 -9.07
C THR A 7 26.79 8.74 -8.72
N ASN A 8 25.78 8.74 -9.60
CA ASN A 8 24.50 8.06 -9.37
C ASN A 8 24.53 6.54 -9.57
N LEU A 9 25.52 6.00 -10.31
CA LEU A 9 25.59 4.55 -10.55
C LEU A 9 26.00 3.81 -9.26
N HIS A 10 26.95 4.39 -8.51
CA HIS A 10 27.44 3.82 -7.27
C HIS A 10 26.44 3.99 -6.10
N SER A 11 25.60 5.04 -6.10
CA SER A 11 24.68 5.27 -4.97
C SER A 11 23.52 4.28 -4.94
N LEU A 12 22.92 3.94 -6.09
CA LEU A 12 21.83 2.95 -6.17
C LEU A 12 22.31 1.53 -5.88
N GLU A 13 23.50 1.18 -6.38
CA GLU A 13 24.11 -0.13 -6.07
C GLU A 13 24.47 -0.22 -4.58
N LYS A 14 25.01 0.86 -4.00
CA LYS A 14 25.27 0.94 -2.56
C LYS A 14 23.98 0.77 -1.76
N GLU A 15 22.92 1.49 -2.10
CA GLU A 15 21.61 1.37 -1.44
C GLU A 15 21.09 -0.08 -1.45
N LYS A 16 21.17 -0.75 -2.61
CA LYS A 16 20.82 -2.17 -2.71
C LYS A 16 21.73 -3.04 -1.84
N GLN A 17 23.03 -2.78 -1.80
CA GLN A 17 23.96 -3.58 -1.01
C GLN A 17 23.78 -3.37 0.50
N ASP A 18 23.50 -2.15 0.94
CA ASP A 18 23.13 -1.84 2.32
C ASP A 18 21.83 -2.59 2.69
N TYR A 19 20.84 -2.60 1.80
CA TYR A 19 19.59 -3.36 1.96
C TYR A 19 19.83 -4.87 2.13
N ILE A 20 20.60 -5.49 1.22
CA ILE A 20 20.97 -6.91 1.29
C ILE A 20 21.71 -7.21 2.58
N THR A 21 22.68 -6.37 2.95
CA THR A 21 23.51 -6.55 4.14
C THR A 21 22.66 -6.56 5.40
N CYS A 22 21.74 -5.60 5.55
CA CYS A 22 20.81 -5.54 6.68
C CYS A 22 19.90 -6.77 6.73
N LEU A 23 19.34 -7.19 5.59
CA LEU A 23 18.45 -8.35 5.50
C LEU A 23 19.19 -9.64 5.89
N GLN A 24 20.39 -9.86 5.34
CA GLN A 24 21.22 -11.03 5.65
C GLN A 24 21.69 -11.04 7.09
N HIS A 25 22.08 -9.89 7.64
CA HIS A 25 22.45 -9.77 9.05
C HIS A 25 21.28 -10.18 9.95
N ALA A 26 20.07 -9.69 9.70
CA ALA A 26 18.88 -10.07 10.47
C ALA A 26 18.56 -11.58 10.36
N LEU A 27 18.71 -12.16 9.17
CA LEU A 27 18.48 -13.59 8.93
C LEU A 27 19.49 -14.49 9.62
N ASN A 28 20.75 -14.06 9.71
CA ASN A 28 21.85 -14.83 10.28
C ASN A 28 21.98 -14.65 11.79
N ALA A 29 21.71 -13.44 12.30
CA ALA A 29 21.81 -13.11 13.71
C ALA A 29 20.63 -13.65 14.53
N THR A 30 19.52 -14.00 13.89
CA THR A 30 18.29 -14.44 14.58
C THR A 30 17.72 -15.70 13.96
N ASN A 31 16.91 -16.44 14.71
CA ASN A 31 16.06 -17.51 14.17
C ASN A 31 14.61 -17.01 13.93
N ALA A 32 14.39 -15.70 13.71
CA ALA A 32 13.06 -15.12 13.49
C ALA A 32 12.38 -15.58 12.18
N SER A 33 11.17 -16.15 12.25
CA SER A 33 10.41 -16.63 11.08
C SER A 33 10.09 -15.54 10.04
N TYR A 34 10.03 -14.30 10.50
CA TYR A 34 9.80 -13.12 9.69
C TYR A 34 10.84 -12.06 10.00
N VAL A 35 11.27 -11.32 8.98
CA VAL A 35 12.16 -10.17 9.12
C VAL A 35 11.42 -8.95 8.62
N PHE A 36 11.29 -7.93 9.46
CA PHE A 36 10.70 -6.67 9.07
C PHE A 36 11.80 -5.64 8.84
N LEU A 37 11.99 -5.23 7.59
CA LEU A 37 13.01 -4.27 7.20
C LEU A 37 12.36 -2.89 7.02
N ILE A 38 12.93 -1.90 7.68
CA ILE A 38 12.40 -0.54 7.77
C ILE A 38 13.52 0.44 7.41
N GLU A 39 13.23 1.42 6.57
CA GLU A 39 14.16 2.51 6.22
C GLU A 39 14.25 3.54 7.35
N ASP A 40 15.35 4.29 7.39
CA ASP A 40 15.64 5.26 8.45
C ASP A 40 14.70 6.48 8.43
N ASP A 41 14.02 6.72 7.30
CA ASP A 41 13.08 7.80 7.09
C ASP A 41 11.61 7.35 7.08
N ALA A 42 11.31 6.20 7.70
CA ALA A 42 9.96 5.68 7.85
C ALA A 42 9.47 5.78 9.32
N LEU A 43 8.39 6.53 9.54
CA LEU A 43 7.76 6.70 10.85
C LEU A 43 6.56 5.73 11.00
N PRO A 44 6.57 4.81 11.98
CA PRO A 44 5.46 3.89 12.20
C PRO A 44 4.23 4.57 12.81
N SER A 45 3.04 4.07 12.47
CA SER A 45 1.78 4.43 13.11
C SER A 45 1.62 3.71 14.46
N SER A 46 0.75 4.26 15.31
CA SER A 46 0.49 3.73 16.66
C SER A 46 -0.08 2.31 16.68
N ASP A 47 -0.73 1.89 15.60
CA ASP A 47 -1.37 0.59 15.43
C ASP A 47 -0.47 -0.44 14.71
N LEU A 48 0.79 -0.11 14.43
CA LEU A 48 1.70 -0.96 13.67
C LEU A 48 1.74 -2.42 14.16
N PHE A 49 2.03 -2.65 15.44
CA PHE A 49 2.22 -4.01 15.96
C PHE A 49 0.94 -4.84 15.89
N LEU A 50 -0.20 -4.19 16.06
CA LEU A 50 -1.51 -4.82 15.98
C LEU A 50 -1.79 -5.29 14.54
N VAL A 51 -1.53 -4.42 13.56
CA VAL A 51 -1.68 -4.72 12.14
C VAL A 51 -0.66 -5.77 11.69
N LEU A 52 0.60 -5.64 12.11
CA LEU A 52 1.67 -6.59 11.81
C LEU A 52 1.33 -8.00 12.32
N HIS A 53 0.87 -8.11 13.57
CA HIS A 53 0.44 -9.38 14.13
C HIS A 53 -0.75 -9.97 13.37
N HIS A 54 -1.76 -9.14 13.05
CA HIS A 54 -2.91 -9.55 12.25
C HIS A 54 -2.49 -10.07 10.88
N THR A 55 -1.62 -9.35 10.16
CA THR A 55 -1.09 -9.76 8.85
C THR A 55 -0.36 -11.10 8.92
N ILE A 56 0.52 -11.28 9.91
CA ILE A 56 1.24 -12.54 10.08
C ILE A 56 0.26 -13.69 10.34
N GLN A 57 -0.69 -13.52 11.26
CA GLN A 57 -1.59 -14.61 11.63
C GLN A 57 -2.57 -15.01 10.52
N LEU A 58 -3.17 -14.03 9.83
CA LEU A 58 -4.30 -14.25 8.90
C LEU A 58 -3.94 -14.24 7.42
N HIS A 59 -2.73 -13.84 7.06
CA HIS A 59 -2.29 -13.82 5.66
C HIS A 59 -0.99 -14.59 5.42
N LEU A 60 -0.14 -14.79 6.43
CA LEU A 60 1.12 -15.51 6.26
C LEU A 60 1.14 -16.90 6.95
N ASN A 61 0.50 -17.05 8.11
CA ASN A 61 0.42 -18.32 8.84
C ASN A 61 -0.82 -19.13 8.46
N HIS A 62 -1.96 -18.46 8.29
CA HIS A 62 -3.23 -19.08 7.92
C HIS A 62 -3.80 -18.24 6.77
N ASN A 63 -4.03 -18.81 5.59
CA ASN A 63 -4.68 -18.01 4.54
C ASN A 63 -6.19 -18.03 4.79
N TYR A 64 -6.72 -16.99 5.42
CA TYR A 64 -8.18 -16.79 5.45
C TYR A 64 -8.59 -16.03 4.19
N HIS A 65 -9.07 -16.75 3.18
CA HIS A 65 -9.56 -16.17 1.92
C HIS A 65 -10.92 -16.82 1.59
N HIS A 66 -11.92 -16.01 1.26
CA HIS A 66 -13.27 -16.50 0.90
C HIS A 66 -13.96 -17.45 1.90
N ASN A 67 -13.91 -17.17 3.20
CA ASN A 67 -14.50 -18.00 4.28
C ASN A 67 -13.92 -19.42 4.39
N GLU A 68 -12.79 -19.71 3.77
CA GLU A 68 -12.10 -21.00 3.88
C GLU A 68 -10.66 -20.81 4.38
N PHE A 69 -10.17 -21.79 5.15
CA PHE A 69 -8.76 -21.89 5.53
C PHE A 69 -7.99 -22.49 4.36
N HIS A 70 -7.27 -21.66 3.62
CA HIS A 70 -6.29 -22.12 2.66
C HIS A 70 -4.93 -22.34 3.35
N ALA A 71 -4.13 -23.25 2.79
CA ALA A 71 -2.71 -23.34 3.13
C ALA A 71 -2.03 -21.99 2.84
N PRO A 72 -1.00 -21.60 3.61
CA PRO A 72 -0.23 -20.36 3.39
C PRO A 72 0.10 -20.15 1.92
N ASP A 73 0.03 -18.92 1.40
CA ASP A 73 0.36 -18.67 -0.01
C ASP A 73 1.88 -18.82 -0.10
N ALA A 74 2.32 -20.03 -0.45
CA ALA A 74 3.70 -20.49 -0.34
C ALA A 74 4.69 -19.62 -1.13
N ASN A 75 4.16 -18.74 -1.99
CA ASN A 75 4.90 -17.88 -2.88
C ASN A 75 4.83 -16.39 -2.46
N THR A 76 4.49 -16.05 -1.21
CA THR A 76 4.54 -14.66 -0.75
C THR A 76 5.99 -14.21 -0.55
N ALA A 77 6.46 -13.29 -1.41
CA ALA A 77 7.82 -12.75 -1.35
C ALA A 77 7.98 -11.79 -0.19
N PHE A 78 7.05 -10.84 -0.10
CA PHE A 78 7.06 -9.82 0.93
C PHE A 78 5.74 -9.06 0.99
N VAL A 79 5.52 -8.41 2.12
CA VAL A 79 4.38 -7.56 2.38
C VAL A 79 4.87 -6.14 2.67
N LYS A 80 4.41 -5.17 1.87
CA LYS A 80 4.67 -3.75 2.07
C LYS A 80 3.66 -3.17 3.06
N PHE A 81 4.15 -2.31 3.95
CA PHE A 81 3.34 -1.59 4.93
C PHE A 81 3.23 -0.09 4.60
N TYR A 82 3.76 0.29 3.43
CA TYR A 82 3.73 1.65 2.91
C TYR A 82 3.67 1.67 1.38
N HIS A 83 2.89 2.58 0.83
CA HIS A 83 3.00 3.04 -0.55
C HIS A 83 2.62 4.53 -0.67
N PRO A 84 3.25 5.33 -1.54
CA PRO A 84 2.97 6.77 -1.63
C PRO A 84 1.47 7.08 -1.80
N PRO A 85 0.86 7.89 -0.90
CA PRO A 85 -0.59 8.11 -0.90
C PRO A 85 -1.17 8.64 -2.21
N ARG A 86 -0.41 9.45 -2.94
CA ARG A 86 -0.82 9.99 -4.26
C ARG A 86 -1.02 8.90 -5.32
N LEU A 87 -0.24 7.83 -5.25
CA LEU A 87 -0.34 6.69 -6.17
C LEU A 87 -1.48 5.74 -5.79
N LEU A 88 -2.00 5.87 -4.56
CA LEU A 88 -3.17 5.15 -4.06
C LEU A 88 -4.49 5.90 -4.29
N SER A 89 -4.52 6.90 -5.17
CA SER A 89 -5.75 7.65 -5.47
C SER A 89 -6.78 6.81 -6.24
N TYR A 90 -8.04 7.24 -6.23
CA TYR A 90 -9.11 6.64 -7.03
C TYR A 90 -8.88 6.78 -8.55
N ILE A 91 -8.05 7.75 -8.97
CA ILE A 91 -7.76 8.03 -10.39
C ILE A 91 -6.94 6.92 -11.05
N ALA A 92 -6.20 6.13 -10.27
CA ALA A 92 -5.43 5.00 -10.78
C ALA A 92 -6.28 3.83 -11.31
N LEU A 93 -7.62 3.90 -11.20
CA LEU A 93 -8.60 2.99 -11.81
C LEU A 93 -8.40 1.48 -11.55
N GLU A 94 -7.70 1.10 -10.48
CA GLU A 94 -7.63 -0.30 -10.06
C GLU A 94 -9.01 -0.77 -9.53
N SER A 95 -9.32 -2.05 -9.73
CA SER A 95 -10.67 -2.62 -9.53
C SER A 95 -11.17 -2.45 -8.10
N GLU A 96 -10.28 -2.67 -7.11
CA GLU A 96 -10.59 -2.51 -5.70
C GLU A 96 -10.87 -1.05 -5.32
N ARG A 97 -10.27 -0.08 -6.03
CA ARG A 97 -10.44 1.35 -5.78
C ARG A 97 -11.74 1.86 -6.38
N LEU A 98 -12.07 1.39 -7.58
CA LEU A 98 -13.32 1.74 -8.24
C LEU A 98 -14.52 1.17 -7.48
N SER A 99 -14.43 -0.10 -7.06
CA SER A 99 -15.48 -0.72 -6.24
C SER A 99 -15.61 -0.04 -4.87
N GLU A 100 -14.52 0.37 -4.23
CA GLU A 100 -14.55 1.17 -3.01
C GLU A 100 -15.27 2.52 -3.21
N LEU A 101 -14.94 3.25 -4.28
CA LEU A 101 -15.56 4.54 -4.60
C LEU A 101 -17.06 4.40 -4.85
N LEU A 102 -17.45 3.41 -5.68
CA LEU A 102 -18.85 3.13 -6.00
C LEU A 102 -19.62 2.70 -4.75
N ALA A 103 -19.05 1.81 -3.93
CA ALA A 103 -19.70 1.37 -2.70
C ALA A 103 -19.92 2.54 -1.73
N LEU A 104 -18.90 3.37 -1.52
CA LEU A 104 -19.00 4.54 -0.65
C LEU A 104 -20.06 5.53 -1.16
N ALA A 105 -20.04 5.85 -2.47
CA ALA A 105 -20.99 6.76 -3.09
C ALA A 105 -22.43 6.23 -3.03
N CYS A 106 -22.64 4.95 -3.31
CA CYS A 106 -23.94 4.29 -3.23
C CYS A 106 -24.48 4.27 -1.80
N VAL A 107 -23.67 3.91 -0.80
CA VAL A 107 -24.10 3.85 0.60
C VAL A 107 -24.48 5.23 1.12
N LEU A 108 -23.60 6.23 0.95
CA LEU A 108 -23.86 7.59 1.43
C LEU A 108 -25.00 8.26 0.66
N GLY A 109 -25.04 8.11 -0.66
CA GLY A 109 -26.10 8.66 -1.50
C GLY A 109 -27.47 8.06 -1.18
N THR A 110 -27.54 6.75 -0.93
CA THR A 110 -28.77 6.08 -0.50
C THR A 110 -29.19 6.55 0.89
N LEU A 111 -28.26 6.65 1.84
CA LEU A 111 -28.53 7.11 3.20
C LEU A 111 -29.17 8.51 3.19
N VAL A 112 -28.56 9.46 2.47
CA VAL A 112 -29.08 10.83 2.38
C VAL A 112 -30.45 10.87 1.71
N THR A 113 -30.65 10.07 0.65
CA THR A 113 -31.95 10.00 -0.05
C THR A 113 -33.04 9.45 0.88
N VAL A 114 -32.75 8.43 1.68
CA VAL A 114 -33.68 7.86 2.65
C VAL A 114 -34.01 8.87 3.76
N VAL A 115 -33.02 9.62 4.26
CA VAL A 115 -33.23 10.67 5.26
C VAL A 115 -34.07 11.82 4.69
N TYR A 116 -33.78 12.25 3.47
CA TYR A 116 -34.55 13.27 2.76
C TYR A 116 -36.01 12.84 2.58
N TRP A 117 -36.23 11.61 2.11
CA TRP A 117 -37.57 11.05 1.93
C TRP A 117 -38.34 10.99 3.25
N ARG A 118 -37.74 10.47 4.32
CA ARG A 118 -38.38 10.39 5.65
C ARG A 118 -38.67 11.74 6.30
N SER A 119 -37.88 12.76 5.99
CA SER A 119 -38.09 14.11 6.53
C SER A 119 -39.17 14.88 5.75
N SER A 120 -39.36 14.55 4.48
CA SER A 120 -40.33 15.19 3.58
C SER A 120 -41.71 14.50 3.58
N SER A 121 -41.80 13.28 4.13
CA SER A 121 -42.95 12.39 4.01
C SER A 121 -44.24 12.71 4.77
N PRO A 122 -44.40 13.75 5.62
CA PRO A 122 -45.73 14.08 6.13
C PRO A 122 -46.60 14.93 5.18
N LEU A 123 -46.04 15.65 4.20
CA LEU A 123 -46.78 16.74 3.51
C LEU A 123 -46.90 16.65 1.98
N THR A 124 -46.09 15.87 1.28
CA THR A 124 -46.13 15.82 -0.19
C THR A 124 -45.99 14.41 -0.74
N SER A 125 -46.94 14.00 -1.58
CA SER A 125 -46.84 12.79 -2.41
C SER A 125 -45.75 13.01 -3.48
N THR A 126 -44.48 12.89 -3.11
CA THR A 126 -43.37 12.99 -4.06
C THR A 126 -43.48 11.87 -5.10
N PRO A 127 -43.52 12.19 -6.41
CA PRO A 127 -43.49 11.19 -7.47
C PRO A 127 -42.27 10.27 -7.35
N SER A 128 -42.43 9.01 -7.72
CA SER A 128 -41.34 8.02 -7.71
C SER A 128 -40.16 8.40 -8.61
N SER A 129 -40.40 9.16 -9.69
CA SER A 129 -39.37 9.70 -10.58
C SER A 129 -38.43 10.66 -9.88
N ASP A 130 -38.94 11.51 -8.99
CA ASP A 130 -38.16 12.56 -8.34
C ASP A 130 -37.21 11.97 -7.28
N LEU A 131 -37.65 10.90 -6.62
CA LEU A 131 -36.82 10.13 -5.69
C LEU A 131 -35.67 9.41 -6.42
N TYR A 132 -35.93 8.83 -7.59
CA TYR A 132 -34.91 8.18 -8.40
C TYR A 132 -33.85 9.17 -8.91
N ILE A 133 -34.29 10.34 -9.41
CA ILE A 133 -33.39 11.41 -9.85
C ILE A 133 -32.55 11.92 -8.66
N SER A 134 -33.20 12.18 -7.52
CA SER A 134 -32.52 12.60 -6.29
C SER A 134 -31.47 11.58 -5.85
N TRP A 135 -31.79 10.28 -5.92
CA TRP A 135 -30.87 9.20 -5.58
C TRP A 135 -29.62 9.21 -6.47
N ILE A 136 -29.78 9.29 -7.80
CA ILE A 136 -28.64 9.36 -8.73
C ILE A 136 -27.79 10.61 -8.46
N VAL A 137 -28.42 11.77 -8.28
CA VAL A 137 -27.71 13.03 -8.01
C VAL A 137 -26.90 12.93 -6.72
N ASN A 138 -27.47 12.35 -5.66
CA ASN A 138 -26.75 12.13 -4.39
C ASN A 138 -25.57 11.17 -4.56
N ILE A 139 -25.73 10.07 -5.29
CA ILE A 139 -24.61 9.15 -5.59
C ILE A 139 -23.50 9.89 -6.32
N MET A 140 -23.84 10.63 -7.39
CA MET A 140 -22.86 11.42 -8.15
C MET A 140 -22.17 12.46 -7.28
N TYR A 141 -22.92 13.16 -6.42
CA TYR A 141 -22.37 14.12 -5.47
C TYR A 141 -21.35 13.47 -4.52
N PHE A 142 -21.67 12.33 -3.90
CA PHE A 142 -20.75 11.65 -2.99
C PHE A 142 -19.54 11.04 -3.70
N ALA A 143 -19.70 10.57 -4.95
CA ALA A 143 -18.56 10.12 -5.76
C ALA A 143 -17.59 11.28 -6.03
N LEU A 144 -18.10 12.44 -6.44
CA LEU A 144 -17.28 13.65 -6.68
C LEU A 144 -16.66 14.17 -5.37
N LEU A 145 -17.40 14.13 -4.26
CA LEU A 145 -16.88 14.52 -2.96
C LEU A 145 -15.75 13.59 -2.50
N ALA A 146 -15.89 12.28 -2.68
CA ALA A 146 -14.85 11.31 -2.35
C ALA A 146 -13.60 11.48 -3.23
N LEU A 147 -13.79 11.80 -4.51
CA LEU A 147 -12.70 12.16 -5.41
C LEU A 147 -11.98 13.44 -4.96
N ALA A 148 -12.72 14.46 -4.50
CA ALA A 148 -12.17 15.73 -4.02
C ALA A 148 -11.42 15.60 -2.68
N ILE A 149 -11.96 14.83 -1.73
CA ILE A 149 -11.30 14.54 -0.45
C ILE A 149 -10.05 13.67 -0.69
N GLY A 150 -10.14 12.72 -1.64
CA GLY A 150 -9.06 11.80 -1.98
C GLY A 150 -9.07 10.55 -1.11
N ARG A 151 -8.80 9.40 -1.76
CA ARG A 151 -8.82 8.06 -1.14
C ARG A 151 -7.96 7.96 0.11
N ALA A 152 -6.74 8.52 0.09
CA ALA A 152 -5.82 8.46 1.22
C ALA A 152 -6.41 9.06 2.50
N ASN A 153 -7.14 10.18 2.40
CA ASN A 153 -7.75 10.83 3.55
C ASN A 153 -8.95 10.04 4.08
N ILE A 154 -9.75 9.45 3.19
CA ILE A 154 -10.87 8.57 3.57
C ILE A 154 -10.35 7.31 4.26
N GLN A 155 -9.25 6.74 3.78
CA GLN A 155 -8.62 5.58 4.38
C GLN A 155 -8.06 5.84 5.77
N GLN A 156 -7.73 7.10 6.11
CA GLN A 156 -7.31 7.42 7.47
C GLN A 156 -8.38 7.08 8.51
N LEU A 157 -9.66 7.14 8.14
CA LEU A 157 -10.76 6.74 9.01
C LEU A 157 -10.69 5.25 9.39
N ARG A 158 -10.05 4.41 8.57
CA ARG A 158 -9.89 2.97 8.87
C ARG A 158 -8.86 2.71 9.97
N HIS A 159 -7.93 3.63 10.25
CA HIS A 159 -7.04 3.48 11.41
C HIS A 159 -7.80 3.55 12.73
N TRP A 160 -8.92 4.29 12.77
CA TRP A 160 -9.78 4.36 13.95
C TRP A 160 -10.69 3.14 14.05
N CYS A 161 -10.85 2.41 12.94
CA CYS A 161 -11.57 1.16 12.87
C CYS A 161 -10.63 -0.01 13.21
N SER A 162 -11.19 -1.13 13.66
CA SER A 162 -10.46 -2.35 14.03
C SER A 162 -9.48 -2.81 12.92
N PRO A 163 -8.38 -3.53 13.26
CA PRO A 163 -7.42 -4.09 12.27
C PRO A 163 -8.04 -4.94 11.17
N TYR A 164 -9.19 -5.54 11.42
CA TYR A 164 -9.96 -6.31 10.44
C TYR A 164 -10.43 -5.49 9.23
N PHE A 165 -10.41 -4.15 9.32
CA PHE A 165 -10.74 -3.27 8.19
C PHE A 165 -9.52 -2.91 7.33
N TYR A 166 -8.35 -3.46 7.66
CA TYR A 166 -7.18 -3.39 6.79
C TYR A 166 -7.36 -4.33 5.61
N SER A 167 -7.09 -3.82 4.41
CA SER A 167 -7.08 -4.63 3.21
C SER A 167 -5.68 -5.14 2.90
N TYR A 168 -5.64 -6.37 2.40
CA TYR A 168 -4.45 -7.04 1.92
C TYR A 168 -4.58 -7.24 0.41
N THR A 169 -3.90 -6.41 -0.36
CA THR A 169 -4.04 -6.35 -1.83
C THR A 169 -2.71 -6.62 -2.50
N PRO A 170 -2.66 -6.99 -3.80
CA PRO A 170 -1.39 -7.05 -4.53
C PRO A 170 -0.61 -5.74 -4.40
N ALA A 171 0.70 -5.83 -4.16
CA ALA A 171 1.53 -4.64 -4.03
C ALA A 171 1.94 -4.08 -5.40
N PRO A 172 1.90 -2.76 -5.58
CA PRO A 172 2.51 -2.10 -6.73
C PRO A 172 4.04 -2.17 -6.65
N SER A 173 4.70 -2.00 -7.80
CA SER A 173 6.15 -2.15 -7.96
C SER A 173 6.99 -1.21 -7.09
N CYS A 174 6.59 0.05 -6.94
CA CYS A 174 7.42 1.03 -6.20
C CYS A 174 7.43 0.86 -4.68
N CYS A 175 8.61 1.20 -4.15
CA CYS A 175 8.88 1.74 -2.85
C CYS A 175 8.92 0.68 -1.74
N THR A 176 9.97 0.74 -0.92
CA THR A 176 10.24 -0.21 0.16
C THR A 176 10.56 0.40 1.55
N PRO A 177 9.94 1.52 2.00
CA PRO A 177 10.20 2.07 3.35
C PRO A 177 9.94 1.12 4.52
N ALA A 178 8.97 0.21 4.38
CA ALA A 178 8.64 -0.77 5.39
C ALA A 178 8.14 -2.05 4.73
N VAL A 179 8.94 -3.12 4.81
CA VAL A 179 8.69 -4.39 4.11
C VAL A 179 8.95 -5.60 5.00
N LEU A 180 7.93 -6.43 5.16
CA LEU A 180 7.97 -7.68 5.90
C LEU A 180 8.29 -8.84 4.96
N TYR A 181 9.30 -9.64 5.33
CA TYR A 181 9.72 -10.83 4.60
C TYR A 181 9.54 -12.10 5.43
N PRO A 182 8.91 -13.16 4.91
CA PRO A 182 9.10 -14.51 5.40
C PRO A 182 10.57 -14.94 5.25
N ARG A 183 11.12 -15.72 6.19
CA ARG A 183 12.56 -16.10 6.19
C ARG A 183 13.03 -16.69 4.85
N GLU A 184 12.32 -17.68 4.31
CA GLU A 184 12.77 -18.33 3.06
C GLU A 184 12.67 -17.38 1.87
N ALA A 185 11.62 -16.55 1.84
CA ALA A 185 11.47 -15.49 0.86
C ALA A 185 12.64 -14.50 0.90
N ALA A 186 12.99 -14.04 2.10
CA ALA A 186 14.08 -13.11 2.33
C ALA A 186 15.41 -13.65 1.80
N ARG A 187 15.68 -14.95 1.99
CA ARG A 187 16.88 -15.60 1.45
C ARG A 187 16.89 -15.56 -0.08
N GLN A 188 15.79 -15.95 -0.73
CA GLN A 188 15.72 -15.94 -2.19
C GLN A 188 15.83 -14.53 -2.77
N VAL A 189 15.11 -13.56 -2.18
CA VAL A 189 15.19 -12.15 -2.57
C VAL A 189 16.61 -11.63 -2.42
N SER A 190 17.27 -11.88 -1.28
CA SER A 190 18.65 -11.43 -1.06
C SER A 190 19.63 -12.05 -2.07
N GLY A 191 19.46 -13.33 -2.41
CA GLY A 191 20.27 -14.02 -3.40
C GLY A 191 20.09 -13.43 -4.80
N PHE A 192 18.85 -13.15 -5.20
CA PHE A 192 18.54 -12.52 -6.49
C PHE A 192 19.10 -11.09 -6.59
N LEU A 193 18.89 -10.27 -5.55
CA LEU A 193 19.40 -8.90 -5.53
C LEU A 193 20.94 -8.87 -5.58
N ASN A 194 21.62 -9.83 -4.95
CA ASN A 194 23.08 -9.91 -4.99
C ASN A 194 23.61 -10.21 -6.41
N GLN A 195 22.84 -10.90 -7.25
CA GLN A 195 23.18 -11.20 -8.65
C GLN A 195 22.78 -10.08 -9.63
N THR A 196 21.96 -9.12 -9.18
CA THR A 196 21.39 -8.09 -10.03
C THR A 196 22.13 -6.77 -9.87
N LEU A 197 22.69 -6.21 -10.95
CA LEU A 197 23.38 -4.92 -10.90
C LEU A 197 22.38 -3.75 -10.99
N CYS A 198 22.38 -2.87 -10.01
CA CYS A 198 21.62 -1.62 -10.07
C CYS A 198 22.35 -0.57 -10.93
N LYS A 199 21.55 0.17 -11.70
CA LYS A 199 22.06 1.22 -12.60
C LYS A 199 21.10 2.41 -12.63
N LYS A 200 21.47 3.46 -13.36
CA LYS A 200 20.60 4.64 -13.52
C LYS A 200 19.21 4.21 -14.03
N ASN A 201 18.15 4.64 -13.32
CA ASN A 201 16.75 4.26 -13.54
C ASN A 201 16.41 2.79 -13.27
N PHE A 202 17.29 2.06 -12.59
CA PHE A 202 17.08 0.68 -12.16
C PHE A 202 17.66 0.50 -10.77
N GLY A 203 16.89 0.90 -9.77
CA GLY A 203 17.25 0.79 -8.35
C GLY A 203 16.81 -0.53 -7.73
N LYS A 204 16.95 -0.64 -6.41
CA LYS A 204 16.54 -1.84 -5.67
C LYS A 204 15.06 -2.19 -5.90
N ASP A 205 14.18 -1.20 -5.96
CA ASP A 205 12.74 -1.41 -6.16
C ASP A 205 12.45 -2.03 -7.54
N SER A 206 13.17 -1.61 -8.57
CA SER A 206 13.06 -2.20 -9.92
C SER A 206 13.59 -3.63 -9.95
N ALA A 207 14.64 -3.93 -9.18
CA ALA A 207 15.17 -5.28 -9.05
C ALA A 207 14.21 -6.20 -8.28
N LEU A 208 13.53 -5.69 -7.24
CA LEU A 208 12.48 -6.42 -6.53
C LEU A 208 11.26 -6.68 -7.42
N ASP A 209 10.85 -5.70 -8.22
CA ASP A 209 9.77 -5.88 -9.20
C ASP A 209 10.15 -6.93 -10.25
N MET A 210 11.39 -6.88 -10.75
CA MET A 210 11.92 -7.90 -11.65
C MET A 210 11.94 -9.29 -11.00
N PHE A 211 12.26 -9.41 -9.72
CA PHE A 211 12.18 -10.68 -8.99
C PHE A 211 10.75 -11.23 -9.03
N LEU A 212 9.74 -10.40 -8.77
CA LEU A 212 8.32 -10.82 -8.81
C LEU A 212 7.85 -11.21 -10.21
N HIS A 213 8.38 -10.58 -11.26
CA HIS A 213 8.02 -10.91 -12.65
C HIS A 213 8.76 -12.13 -13.20
N THR A 214 9.98 -12.39 -12.72
CA THR A 214 10.80 -13.52 -13.17
C THR A 214 10.52 -14.79 -12.37
N THR A 215 9.95 -14.65 -11.18
CA THR A 215 9.56 -15.76 -10.32
C THR A 215 8.03 -15.82 -10.19
N ASN A 216 7.46 -16.96 -9.80
CA ASN A 216 6.01 -17.05 -9.55
C ASN A 216 5.61 -16.54 -8.15
N TRP A 217 6.38 -15.58 -7.63
CA TRP A 217 6.20 -15.03 -6.30
C TRP A 217 5.34 -13.77 -6.32
N LYS A 218 4.59 -13.56 -5.25
CA LYS A 218 3.66 -12.43 -5.11
C LYS A 218 4.13 -11.49 -4.02
N SER A 219 3.87 -10.21 -4.21
CA SER A 219 3.97 -9.23 -3.13
C SER A 219 2.61 -8.64 -2.83
N PHE A 220 2.43 -8.23 -1.57
CA PHE A 220 1.18 -7.66 -1.10
C PHE A 220 1.42 -6.33 -0.38
N LEU A 221 0.37 -5.52 -0.32
CA LEU A 221 0.33 -4.22 0.34
C LEU A 221 -0.77 -4.24 1.39
N VAL A 222 -0.42 -3.82 2.60
CA VAL A 222 -1.36 -3.55 3.68
C VAL A 222 -1.87 -2.11 3.53
N GLN A 223 -3.19 -1.93 3.49
CA GLN A 223 -3.84 -0.61 3.45
C GLN A 223 -4.87 -0.47 4.58
N PRO A 224 -4.95 0.67 5.27
CA PRO A 224 -4.15 1.88 5.06
C PRO A 224 -2.66 1.71 5.41
N ASN A 225 -1.82 2.65 4.97
CA ASN A 225 -0.39 2.64 5.29
C ASN A 225 -0.18 2.72 6.80
N THR A 226 0.65 1.86 7.35
CA THR A 226 1.04 1.93 8.78
C THR A 226 2.36 2.65 9.00
N PHE A 227 2.91 3.23 7.93
CA PHE A 227 4.09 4.08 7.99
C PHE A 227 3.82 5.39 7.26
N THR A 228 4.55 6.42 7.67
CA THR A 228 4.64 7.70 6.97
C THR A 228 6.10 7.95 6.62
N HIS A 229 6.38 8.25 5.36
CA HIS A 229 7.73 8.64 4.95
C HIS A 229 8.00 10.09 5.40
N ILE A 230 9.02 10.28 6.22
CA ILE A 230 9.42 11.57 6.81
C ILE A 230 10.70 12.14 6.19
N GLY A 231 11.30 11.45 5.22
CA GLY A 231 12.52 11.86 4.56
C GLY A 231 12.32 13.13 3.72
N GLN A 232 13.08 14.18 4.04
CA GLN A 232 13.06 15.45 3.29
C GLN A 232 14.29 15.63 2.39
N TYR A 233 15.37 14.88 2.63
CA TYR A 233 16.59 14.96 1.85
C TYR A 233 17.07 13.56 1.49
N SER A 234 17.27 13.31 0.19
CA SER A 234 17.82 12.04 -0.27
C SER A 234 19.31 12.20 -0.54
N SER A 235 20.13 11.46 0.21
CA SER A 235 21.58 11.36 -0.01
C SER A 235 21.91 10.68 -1.36
N ILE A 236 21.04 9.77 -1.80
CA ILE A 236 21.14 9.07 -3.10
C ILE A 236 20.93 10.04 -4.26
N ARG A 237 19.91 10.92 -4.16
CA ARG A 237 19.56 11.89 -5.21
C ARG A 237 20.24 13.25 -5.03
N LYS A 238 20.92 13.47 -3.89
CA LYS A 238 21.56 14.73 -3.46
C LYS A 238 20.65 15.94 -3.59
N LYS A 239 19.37 15.78 -3.26
CA LYS A 239 18.37 16.83 -3.35
C LYS A 239 17.33 16.71 -2.25
N LEU A 240 16.67 17.82 -1.98
CA LEU A 240 15.42 17.81 -1.23
C LEU A 240 14.39 16.99 -2.00
N VAL A 241 13.76 16.08 -1.29
CA VAL A 241 12.66 15.25 -1.78
C VAL A 241 11.44 15.68 -1.00
N ASP A 242 10.37 15.99 -1.71
CA ASP A 242 9.10 16.25 -1.06
C ASP A 242 8.63 14.92 -0.44
N PRO A 243 8.38 14.88 0.88
CA PRO A 243 7.96 13.66 1.58
C PRO A 243 6.67 13.07 1.00
N PHE A 244 5.86 13.85 0.28
CA PHE A 244 4.64 13.42 -0.39
C PHE A 244 4.86 12.95 -1.85
N VAL A 245 6.06 13.16 -2.41
CA VAL A 245 6.35 12.93 -3.85
C VAL A 245 7.29 11.74 -4.08
N VAL A 246 7.65 10.96 -3.06
CA VAL A 246 8.60 9.84 -3.24
C VAL A 246 8.14 8.93 -4.38
N ASN A 247 9.02 8.79 -5.38
CA ASN A 247 8.83 8.28 -6.73
C ASN A 247 10.04 7.40 -7.05
#